data_AF-A0A2T4KZY8-F1
#
_entry.id   AF-A0A2T4KZY8-F1
#
_cell.length_a   1.000
_cell.length_b   1.000
_cell.length_c   1.000
_cell.angle_alpha   90.00
_cell.angle_beta   90.00
_cell.angle_gamma   90.00
#
_symmetry.space_group_name_H-M   'P 1'
#
loop_
_entity.id
_entity.type
_entity.pdbx_description
1 polymer ?
#
loop_
_entity_poly.entity_id
_entity_poly.type
_entity_poly.pdbx_seq_one_letter_code
_entity_poly.pdbx_strand_id
1 'polypeptide(L)' 'MSKLINQEYVIETKDGNYYEEEIQVFGDGKPLRNVLKVSPYVKGAKRFSDISEAHDVAYAYGFKVLTLNTYLEED' A
#
# COMPACT_ATOMS: atom_id res chain seq x y z
N MET A 1 -14.05 23.23 12.18
CA MET A 1 -13.64 22.79 10.83
C MET A 1 -12.70 21.60 11.00
N SER A 2 -12.92 20.47 10.32
CA SER A 2 -12.03 19.31 10.51
C SER A 2 -10.61 19.62 10.02
N LYS A 3 -9.61 19.52 10.90
CA LYS A 3 -8.21 19.77 10.55
C LYS A 3 -7.53 18.46 10.13
N LEU A 4 -6.95 18.41 8.93
CA LEU A 4 -6.14 17.26 8.50
C LEU A 4 -4.91 17.14 9.40
N ILE A 5 -4.74 15.98 10.05
CA ILE A 5 -3.62 15.67 10.96
C ILE A 5 -2.56 14.85 10.23
N ASN A 6 -3.00 13.86 9.45
CA ASN A 6 -2.11 12.95 8.76
C ASN A 6 -2.69 12.56 7.41
N GLN A 7 -1.82 12.43 6.41
CA GLN A 7 -2.16 11.96 5.08
C GLN A 7 -1.17 10.87 4.70
N GLU A 8 -1.69 9.66 4.54
CA GLU A 8 -0.92 8.48 4.14
C GLU A 8 -1.47 7.95 2.82
N TYR A 9 -0.66 7.21 2.09
CA TYR A 9 -1.07 6.57 0.84
C TYR A 9 -0.98 5.07 0.97
N VAL A 10 -1.93 4.38 0.36
CA VAL A 10 -1.98 2.92 0.26
C VAL A 10 -2.26 2.53 -1.18
N ILE A 11 -1.95 1.29 -1.55
CA ILE A 11 -2.11 0.82 -2.93
C ILE A 11 -3.16 -0.29 -2.95
N GLU A 12 -4.19 -0.11 -3.78
CA GLU A 12 -5.26 -1.06 -4.04
C GLU A 12 -4.99 -1.81 -5.35
N THR A 13 -5.01 -3.13 -5.28
CA THR A 13 -4.87 -4.01 -6.44
C THR A 13 -6.16 -4.06 -7.25
N LYS A 14 -6.08 -4.57 -8.48
CA LYS A 14 -7.25 -4.70 -9.37
C LYS A 14 -8.36 -5.57 -8.78
N ASP A 15 -8.02 -6.49 -7.89
CA ASP A 15 -8.93 -7.41 -7.22
C ASP A 15 -9.55 -6.83 -5.93
N GLY A 16 -9.26 -5.56 -5.61
CA GLY A 16 -9.78 -4.90 -4.40
C GLY A 16 -9.04 -5.26 -3.11
N ASN A 17 -7.89 -5.95 -3.21
CA ASN A 17 -6.99 -6.16 -2.08
C ASN A 17 -6.01 -4.99 -1.96
N TYR A 18 -5.25 -4.95 -0.86
CA TYR A 18 -4.28 -3.91 -0.58
C TYR A 18 -2.86 -4.47 -0.59
N TYR A 19 -1.95 -3.77 -1.26
CA TYR A 19 -0.53 -4.14 -1.29
C TYR A 19 0.11 -4.01 0.09
N GLU A 20 0.86 -5.03 0.52
CA GLU A 20 1.59 -5.04 1.78
C GLU A 20 3.10 -4.99 1.55
N GLU A 21 3.64 -5.86 0.70
CA GLU A 21 5.08 -5.92 0.40
C GLU A 21 5.35 -6.82 -0.81
N GLU A 22 6.52 -6.67 -1.41
CA GLU A 22 7.09 -7.65 -2.32
C GLU A 22 8.04 -8.56 -1.53
N ILE A 23 7.78 -9.87 -1.57
CA ILE A 23 8.61 -10.86 -0.88
C ILE A 23 9.31 -11.77 -1.89
N GLN A 24 10.56 -12.11 -1.60
CA GLN A 24 11.31 -13.09 -2.36
C GLN A 24 11.07 -14.49 -1.78
N VAL A 25 10.58 -15.41 -2.61
CA VAL A 25 10.36 -16.81 -2.23
C VAL A 25 11.61 -17.62 -2.54
N PHE A 26 12.06 -18.40 -1.57
CA PHE A 26 13.22 -19.28 -1.69
C PHE A 26 12.79 -20.75 -1.79
N GLY A 27 13.49 -21.53 -2.60
CA GLY A 27 13.39 -22.99 -2.65
C GLY A 27 14.78 -23.59 -2.75
N ASP A 28 15.06 -24.61 -1.93
CA ASP A 28 16.39 -25.23 -1.81
C ASP A 28 17.51 -24.19 -1.58
N GLY A 29 17.23 -23.16 -0.78
CA GLY A 29 18.16 -22.07 -0.48
C GLY A 29 18.43 -21.09 -1.62
N LYS A 30 17.75 -21.20 -2.77
CA LYS A 30 17.91 -20.30 -3.92
C LYS A 30 16.65 -19.43 -4.13
N PRO A 31 16.79 -18.16 -4.53
CA PRO A 31 15.64 -17.32 -4.86
C PRO A 31 14.94 -17.89 -6.11
N LEU A 32 13.65 -18.18 -5.98
CA LEU A 32 12.83 -18.71 -7.07
C LEU A 32 12.09 -17.61 -7.82
N ARG A 33 11.36 -16.76 -7.07
CA ARG A 33 10.55 -15.68 -7.63
C ARG A 33 10.20 -14.64 -6.57
N ASN A 34 9.93 -13.43 -7.02
CA ASN A 34 9.26 -12.43 -6.20
C ASN A 34 7.74 -12.64 -6.29
N VAL A 35 7.04 -12.49 -5.18
CA VAL A 35 5.57 -12.50 -5.13
C VAL A 35 5.09 -11.30 -4.33
N LEU A 36 3.91 -10.80 -4.71
CA LEU A 36 3.27 -9.70 -4.00
C LEU A 36 2.44 -10.26 -2.86
N LYS A 37 2.71 -9.79 -1.66
CA LYS A 37 1.85 -10.00 -0.50
C LYS A 37 0.78 -8.92 -0.50
N VAL A 38 -0.47 -9.37 -0.39
CA VAL A 38 -1.65 -8.51 -0.38
C VAL A 38 -2.54 -8.87 0.79
N SER A 39 -3.25 -7.88 1.32
CA SER A 39 -4.19 -8.02 2.42
C SER A 39 -5.59 -7.62 1.96
N PRO A 40 -6.65 -8.34 2.36
CA PRO A 40 -8.02 -7.91 2.10
C PRO A 40 -8.42 -6.68 2.93
N TYR A 41 -7.61 -6.27 3.91
CA TYR A 41 -7.90 -5.16 4.81
C TYR A 41 -6.87 -4.03 4.64
N VAL A 42 -7.36 -2.81 4.51
CA VAL A 42 -6.51 -1.60 4.43
C VAL A 42 -5.56 -1.45 5.62
N LYS A 43 -5.92 -1.99 6.79
CA LYS A 43 -5.05 -1.98 8.00
C LYS A 43 -3.75 -2.75 7.79
N GLY A 44 -3.74 -3.76 6.92
CA GLY A 44 -2.56 -4.52 6.55
C GLY A 44 -1.82 -3.96 5.33
N ALA A 45 -2.30 -2.86 4.75
CA ALA A 45 -1.65 -2.25 3.61
C ALA A 45 -0.33 -1.59 4.01
N LYS A 46 0.65 -1.59 3.11
CA LYS A 46 1.81 -0.71 3.21
C LYS A 46 1.35 0.73 3.17
N ARG A 47 1.84 1.51 4.13
CA ARG A 47 1.62 2.95 4.17
C ARG A 47 2.82 3.67 3.62
N PHE A 48 2.55 4.62 2.75
CA PHE A 48 3.55 5.52 2.19
C PHE A 48 3.24 6.92 2.69
N SER A 49 4.26 7.63 3.13
CA SER A 49 4.14 9.06 3.47
C SER A 49 4.31 9.94 2.23
N ASP A 50 4.93 9.41 1.17
CA ASP A 50 5.16 10.07 -0.11
C ASP A 50 4.26 9.47 -1.21
N ILE A 51 3.56 10.33 -1.94
CA ILE A 51 2.64 9.91 -3.00
C ILE A 51 3.39 9.37 -4.23
N SER A 52 4.58 9.88 -4.50
CA SER A 52 5.42 9.49 -5.63
C SER A 52 5.90 8.06 -5.42
N GLU A 53 6.37 7.72 -4.20
CA GLU A 53 6.73 6.34 -3.86
C GLU A 53 5.55 5.37 -4.03
N ALA A 54 4.36 5.78 -3.59
CA ALA A 54 3.15 4.97 -3.78
C ALA A 54 2.81 4.80 -5.27
N HIS A 55 2.98 5.85 -6.08
CA HIS A 55 2.74 5.80 -7.51
C HIS A 55 3.76 4.95 -8.25
N ASP A 56 5.05 5.00 -7.90
CA ASP A 56 6.08 4.18 -8.53
C ASP A 56 5.78 2.69 -8.36
N VAL A 57 5.40 2.29 -7.14
CA VAL A 57 5.00 0.90 -6.87
C VAL A 57 3.70 0.56 -7.59
N ALA A 58 2.68 1.43 -7.51
CA ALA A 58 1.39 1.15 -8.14
C ALA A 58 1.52 1.04 -9.67
N TYR A 59 2.34 1.88 -10.28
CA TYR A 59 2.59 1.89 -11.73
C TYR A 59 3.22 0.59 -12.21
N ALA A 60 4.20 0.05 -11.46
CA ALA A 60 4.87 -1.21 -11.80
C ALA A 60 3.90 -2.40 -11.96
N TYR A 61 2.76 -2.37 -11.25
CA TYR A 61 1.78 -3.46 -11.24
C TYR A 61 0.42 -3.07 -11.85
N GLY A 62 0.26 -1.83 -12.32
CA GLY A 62 -1.00 -1.30 -12.81
C GLY A 62 -2.09 -1.25 -11.75
N PHE A 63 -1.71 -0.93 -10.51
CA PHE A 63 -2.58 -0.77 -9.35
C PHE A 63 -3.00 0.69 -9.15
N LYS A 64 -3.86 0.94 -8.17
CA LYS A 64 -4.40 2.26 -7.85
C LYS A 64 -3.84 2.76 -6.52
N VAL A 65 -3.47 4.04 -6.46
CA VAL A 65 -3.13 4.71 -5.19
C VAL A 65 -4.40 5.28 -4.55
N LEU A 66 -4.55 5.07 -3.25
CA LEU A 66 -5.60 5.64 -2.41
C LEU A 66 -4.97 6.50 -1.32
N THR A 67 -5.69 7.54 -0.91
CA THR A 67 -5.27 8.44 0.16
C THR A 67 -6.06 8.16 1.44
N LEU A 68 -5.36 8.01 2.56
CA LEU A 68 -5.90 7.87 3.90
C LEU A 68 -5.67 9.15 4.68
N ASN A 69 -6.73 9.92 4.85
CA ASN A 69 -6.70 11.17 5.59
C ASN A 69 -7.23 10.95 7.01
N THR A 70 -6.43 11.34 8.01
CA THR A 70 -6.85 11.41 9.40
C THR A 70 -7.17 12.87 9.75
N TYR A 71 -8.36 13.12 10.28
CA TYR A 71 -8.79 14.47 10.68
C TYR A 71 -8.96 14.56 12.20
N LEU A 72 -8.76 15.75 12.76
CA LEU A 72 -9.23 16.11 14.09
C LEU A 72 -10.65 16.64 13.94
N GLU A 73 -11.62 16.00 14.60
CA GLU A 73 -12.90 16.65 14.84
C GLU A 73 -12.69 17.71 15.93
N GLU A 74 -13.07 18.95 15.63
CA GLU A 74 -13.17 20.01 16.63
C GLU A 74 -14.57 19.89 17.27
N ASP A 75 -14.63 19.66 18.59
CA ASP A 75 -15.84 19.79 19.42
C ASP A 75 -16.37 21.25 19.46
#